data_AF-A0A844YYH1-F1
#
_entry.id   AF-A0A844YYH1-F1
#
_cell.length_a   1.000
_cell.length_b   1.000
_cell.length_c   1.000
_cell.angle_alpha   90.00
_cell.angle_beta   90.00
_cell.angle_gamma   90.00
#
_symmetry.space_group_name_H-M   'P 1'
#
loop_
_entity.id
_entity.type
_entity.pdbx_description
1 polymer ?
#
loop_
_entity_poly.entity_id
_entity_poly.type
_entity_poly.pdbx_seq_one_letter_code
_entity_poly.pdbx_strand_id
1 'polypeptide(L)'
;MLERPREGEKLRAGVNWWKYAFFVAIIAFELAREFAVLASSNGAEAIRDADLFHLDGYIRAEGTWRRSDGGERLLPGTVTIECLPEMGKCIEASVTFVDQYVSTPEIDWFDARFSADAVTYENNRPDCARYLVRLDIPQRRVTAVREKVPNASNPSCAVLEDRIEMELADGLDPNRSSFGEHNVPLLRAIAAVVNAF
;
A
#
# COMPACT_ATOMS: atom_id res chain seq x y z
N MET A 1 59.12 63.14 -17.70
CA MET A 1 59.29 61.76 -18.20
C MET A 1 58.30 60.91 -17.43
N LEU A 2 57.15 60.62 -18.02
CA LEU A 2 56.03 59.92 -17.38
C LEU A 2 56.01 58.48 -17.90
N GLU A 3 56.36 57.53 -17.05
CA GLU A 3 56.23 56.10 -17.36
C GLU A 3 54.77 55.67 -17.19
N ARG A 4 54.16 55.23 -18.29
CA ARG A 4 52.82 54.62 -18.29
C ARG A 4 52.91 53.18 -17.77
N PRO A 5 52.03 52.74 -16.85
CA PRO A 5 51.95 51.33 -16.49
C PRO A 5 51.40 50.52 -17.67
N ARG A 6 51.98 49.33 -17.90
CA ARG A 6 51.49 48.37 -18.89
C ARG A 6 50.17 47.75 -18.40
N GLU A 7 49.06 48.10 -19.06
CA GLU A 7 47.83 47.30 -19.05
C GLU A 7 48.11 45.96 -19.73
N GLY A 8 47.93 44.85 -19.00
CA GLY A 8 48.12 43.54 -19.59
C GLY A 8 48.02 42.34 -18.66
N GLU A 9 47.52 42.46 -17.43
CA GLU A 9 47.15 41.27 -16.65
C GLU A 9 45.70 40.89 -16.97
N LYS A 10 45.53 39.98 -17.92
CA LYS A 10 44.28 39.22 -18.06
C LYS A 10 44.08 38.46 -16.75
N LEU A 11 43.23 38.97 -15.87
CA LEU A 11 42.66 38.22 -14.75
C LEU A 11 42.01 36.97 -15.31
N ARG A 12 42.75 35.85 -15.34
CA ARG A 12 42.17 34.54 -15.58
C ARG A 12 41.17 34.33 -14.45
N ALA A 13 39.89 34.42 -14.77
CA ALA A 13 38.82 34.10 -13.83
C ALA A 13 39.11 32.69 -13.30
N GLY A 14 39.63 32.62 -12.07
CA GLY A 14 39.96 31.37 -11.42
C GLY A 14 38.69 30.55 -11.35
N VAL A 15 38.66 29.44 -12.07
CA VAL A 15 37.52 28.54 -12.07
C VAL A 15 37.31 28.09 -10.62
N ASN A 16 36.16 28.46 -10.05
CA ASN A 16 35.83 28.19 -8.66
C ASN A 16 35.50 26.70 -8.49
N TRP A 17 36.54 25.86 -8.46
CA TRP A 17 36.45 24.40 -8.44
C TRP A 17 35.55 23.88 -7.31
N TRP A 18 35.54 24.58 -6.16
CA TRP A 18 34.69 24.23 -5.03
C TRP A 18 33.19 24.33 -5.34
N LYS A 19 32.76 25.27 -6.20
CA LYS A 19 31.35 25.39 -6.61
C LYS A 19 30.94 24.19 -7.45
N TYR A 20 31.80 23.77 -8.37
CA TYR A 20 31.56 22.58 -9.18
C TYR A 20 31.51 21.32 -8.31
N ALA A 21 32.44 21.16 -7.37
CA ALA A 21 32.44 20.03 -6.44
C ALA A 21 31.16 20.00 -5.57
N PHE A 22 30.68 21.16 -5.11
CA PHE A 22 29.43 21.28 -4.35
C PHE A 22 28.21 20.82 -5.17
N PHE A 23 28.07 21.29 -6.40
CA PHE A 23 26.95 20.87 -7.26
C PHE A 23 27.03 19.39 -7.65
N VAL A 24 28.23 18.86 -7.92
CA VAL A 24 28.43 17.44 -8.17
C VAL A 24 28.03 16.60 -6.95
N ALA A 25 28.39 17.03 -5.74
CA ALA A 25 28.01 16.34 -4.51
C ALA A 25 26.49 16.35 -4.28
N ILE A 26 25.80 17.46 -4.56
CA ILE A 26 24.34 17.53 -4.48
C ILE A 26 23.68 16.59 -5.49
N ILE A 27 24.15 16.59 -6.74
CA ILE A 27 23.61 15.69 -7.77
C ILE A 27 23.85 14.22 -7.39
N ALA A 28 25.04 13.89 -6.90
CA ALA A 28 25.36 12.54 -6.43
C ALA A 28 24.50 12.14 -5.22
N PHE A 29 24.22 13.06 -4.29
CA PHE A 29 23.34 12.81 -3.16
C PHE A 29 21.90 12.55 -3.59
N GLU A 30 21.36 13.36 -4.50
CA GLU A 30 20.00 13.16 -5.02
C GLU A 30 19.90 11.87 -5.84
N LEU A 31 20.92 11.54 -6.65
CA LEU A 31 20.97 10.25 -7.34
C LEU A 31 21.05 9.08 -6.36
N ALA A 32 21.90 9.15 -5.34
CA ALA A 32 22.00 8.11 -4.32
C ALA A 32 20.68 7.94 -3.54
N ARG A 33 20.00 9.05 -3.24
CA ARG A 33 18.68 9.05 -2.63
C ARG A 33 17.64 8.42 -3.54
N GLU A 34 17.61 8.77 -4.83
CA GLU A 34 16.69 8.15 -5.80
C GLU A 34 16.99 6.67 -6.02
N PHE A 35 18.26 6.24 -6.05
CA PHE A 35 18.64 4.83 -6.11
C PHE A 35 18.28 4.07 -4.84
N ALA A 36 18.45 4.67 -3.65
CA ALA A 36 18.00 4.08 -2.40
C ALA A 36 16.48 3.92 -2.39
N VAL A 37 15.74 4.90 -2.92
CA VAL A 37 14.29 4.82 -3.11
C VAL A 37 13.93 3.74 -4.14
N LEU A 38 14.61 3.65 -5.27
CA LEU A 38 14.36 2.61 -6.29
C LEU A 38 14.71 1.20 -5.81
N ALA A 39 15.80 1.05 -5.06
CA ALA A 39 16.18 -0.20 -4.44
C ALA A 39 15.18 -0.61 -3.34
N SER A 40 14.49 0.36 -2.73
CA SER A 40 13.37 0.12 -1.82
C SER A 40 12.03 -0.07 -2.54
N SER A 41 11.91 0.39 -3.80
CA SER A 41 10.75 0.16 -4.64
C SER A 41 10.92 -1.15 -5.40
N ASN A 42 10.46 -2.25 -4.81
CA ASN A 42 10.06 -3.37 -5.64
C ASN A 42 8.99 -2.83 -6.61
N GLY A 43 9.36 -2.70 -7.88
CA GLY A 43 8.54 -2.06 -8.91
C GLY A 43 7.16 -2.67 -8.95
N ALA A 44 6.14 -1.86 -9.28
CA ALA A 44 4.72 -2.25 -9.33
C ALA A 44 4.54 -3.72 -9.69
N GLU A 45 4.40 -4.56 -8.66
CA GLU A 45 4.23 -5.99 -8.84
C GLU A 45 2.76 -6.22 -9.18
N ALA A 46 2.53 -7.07 -10.17
CA ALA A 46 1.21 -7.59 -10.48
C ALA A 46 0.58 -8.14 -9.20
N ILE A 47 -0.75 -7.94 -9.06
CA ILE A 47 -1.61 -8.44 -7.99
C ILE A 47 -1.06 -9.76 -7.45
N ARG A 48 -0.40 -9.73 -6.29
CA ARG A 48 -0.04 -10.97 -5.60
C ARG A 48 -1.35 -11.48 -5.01
N ASP A 49 -1.78 -12.63 -5.50
CA ASP A 49 -2.96 -13.35 -5.03
C ASP A 49 -2.98 -13.33 -3.49
N ALA A 50 -4.15 -13.11 -2.88
CA ALA A 50 -4.32 -13.42 -1.46
C ALA A 50 -3.86 -14.87 -1.25
N ASP A 51 -3.14 -15.15 -0.16
CA ASP A 51 -2.71 -16.52 0.12
C ASP A 51 -3.92 -17.29 0.66
N LEU A 52 -4.79 -17.76 -0.25
CA LEU A 52 -5.87 -18.67 0.06
C LEU A 52 -5.33 -20.10 0.07
N PHE A 53 -5.02 -20.59 1.26
CA PHE A 53 -4.55 -21.95 1.50
C PHE A 53 -5.73 -22.85 1.92
N HIS A 54 -5.83 -24.03 1.30
CA HIS A 54 -6.80 -25.06 1.67
C HIS A 54 -6.09 -26.41 1.87
N LEU A 55 -6.15 -26.97 3.07
CA LEU A 55 -5.56 -28.26 3.41
C LEU A 55 -6.46 -29.01 4.40
N ASP A 56 -6.89 -30.22 4.06
CA ASP A 56 -7.69 -31.10 4.93
C ASP A 56 -8.91 -30.41 5.59
N GLY A 57 -9.60 -29.55 4.82
CA GLY A 57 -10.77 -28.79 5.29
C GLY A 57 -10.41 -27.47 5.98
N TYR A 58 -9.16 -27.26 6.39
CA TYR A 58 -8.71 -25.97 6.90
C TYR A 58 -8.57 -24.96 5.75
N ILE A 59 -9.21 -23.80 5.88
CA ILE A 59 -9.10 -22.71 4.90
C ILE A 59 -8.49 -21.49 5.58
N ARG A 60 -7.41 -20.96 5.03
CA ARG A 60 -6.78 -19.72 5.48
C ARG A 60 -6.67 -18.75 4.33
N ALA A 61 -7.01 -17.49 4.56
CA ALA A 61 -6.78 -16.39 3.64
C ALA A 61 -6.01 -15.28 4.34
N GLU A 62 -5.11 -14.61 3.63
CA GLU A 62 -4.34 -13.51 4.18
C GLU A 62 -4.10 -12.42 3.14
N GLY A 63 -4.24 -11.17 3.56
CA GLY A 63 -3.97 -10.02 2.70
C GLY A 63 -4.46 -8.70 3.26
N THR A 64 -4.60 -7.71 2.37
CA THR A 64 -5.11 -6.38 2.67
C THR A 64 -6.38 -6.14 1.88
N TRP A 65 -7.40 -5.57 2.51
CA TRP A 65 -8.62 -5.18 1.79
C TRP A 65 -8.33 -4.05 0.81
N ARG A 66 -8.66 -4.27 -0.46
CA ARG A 66 -8.63 -3.26 -1.50
C ARG A 66 -10.03 -3.05 -2.06
N ARG A 67 -10.34 -1.82 -2.44
CA ARG A 67 -11.59 -1.53 -3.14
C ARG A 67 -11.55 -2.07 -4.56
N SER A 68 -12.64 -2.72 -4.95
CA SER A 68 -12.88 -3.15 -6.32
C SER A 68 -13.89 -2.26 -7.06
N ASP A 69 -14.54 -1.33 -6.35
CA ASP A 69 -15.57 -0.43 -6.87
C ASP A 69 -15.04 0.92 -7.42
N GLY A 70 -13.72 1.15 -7.34
CA GLY A 70 -13.07 2.36 -7.84
C GLY A 70 -13.14 3.59 -6.91
N GLY A 71 -13.61 3.45 -5.67
CA GLY A 71 -13.60 4.54 -4.68
C GLY A 71 -12.22 4.83 -4.06
N GLU A 72 -12.18 5.73 -3.08
CA GLU A 72 -10.94 6.12 -2.38
C GLU A 72 -10.29 4.95 -1.63
N ARG A 73 -8.95 4.90 -1.59
CA ARG A 73 -8.23 3.80 -0.94
C ARG A 73 -8.63 3.65 0.53
N LEU A 74 -8.82 2.40 0.97
CA LEU A 74 -9.05 2.06 2.36
C LEU A 74 -7.79 2.31 3.19
N LEU A 75 -7.97 2.52 4.49
CA LEU A 75 -6.85 2.51 5.42
C LEU A 75 -6.13 1.15 5.35
N PRO A 76 -4.79 1.14 5.33
CA PRO A 76 -4.04 -0.09 5.27
C PRO A 76 -4.26 -0.91 6.54
N GLY A 77 -4.76 -2.12 6.36
CA GLY A 77 -4.92 -3.11 7.42
C GLY A 77 -4.73 -4.51 6.87
N THR A 78 -3.89 -5.29 7.55
CA THR A 78 -3.70 -6.70 7.20
C THR A 78 -4.77 -7.52 7.90
N VAL A 79 -5.36 -8.44 7.16
CA VAL A 79 -6.40 -9.35 7.66
C VAL A 79 -5.98 -10.78 7.36
N THR A 80 -6.08 -11.62 8.39
CA THR A 80 -5.96 -13.07 8.29
C THR A 80 -7.31 -13.68 8.64
N ILE A 81 -7.80 -14.56 7.77
CA ILE A 81 -9.06 -15.27 7.94
C ILE A 81 -8.74 -16.76 8.03
N GLU A 82 -9.17 -17.43 9.09
CA GLU A 82 -9.00 -18.88 9.28
C GLU A 82 -10.37 -19.53 9.50
N CYS A 83 -10.79 -20.41 8.61
CA CYS A 83 -12.08 -21.09 8.66
C CYS A 83 -11.91 -22.57 9.01
N LEU A 84 -12.69 -23.00 10.00
CA LEU A 84 -12.68 -24.31 10.62
C LEU A 84 -14.03 -25.00 10.36
N PRO A 85 -14.14 -25.90 9.36
CA PRO A 85 -15.41 -26.54 9.01
C PRO A 85 -15.98 -27.38 10.14
N GLU A 86 -15.13 -28.05 10.92
CA GLU A 86 -15.53 -28.86 12.07
C GLU A 86 -16.30 -28.06 13.12
N MET A 87 -15.98 -26.76 13.24
CA MET A 87 -16.62 -25.84 14.18
C MET A 87 -17.73 -25.02 13.53
N GLY A 88 -17.84 -25.03 12.20
CA GLY A 88 -18.76 -24.15 11.47
C GLY A 88 -18.43 -22.66 11.63
N LYS A 89 -17.14 -22.31 11.82
CA LYS A 89 -16.72 -20.95 12.16
C LYS A 89 -15.54 -20.45 11.32
N CYS A 90 -15.46 -19.13 11.15
CA CYS A 90 -14.27 -18.44 10.70
C CYS A 90 -13.76 -17.49 11.79
N ILE A 91 -12.45 -17.38 11.91
CA ILE A 91 -11.73 -16.47 12.78
C ILE A 91 -11.16 -15.39 11.86
N GLU A 92 -11.46 -14.12 12.13
CA GLU A 92 -10.85 -12.99 11.45
C GLU A 92 -9.93 -12.29 12.43
N ALA A 93 -8.66 -12.16 12.08
CA ALA A 93 -7.69 -11.35 12.80
C ALA A 93 -7.31 -10.16 11.94
N SER A 94 -7.55 -8.94 12.45
CA SER A 94 -7.20 -7.71 11.75
C SER A 94 -6.19 -6.88 12.53
N VAL A 95 -5.26 -6.27 11.81
CA VAL A 95 -4.27 -5.35 12.36
C VAL A 95 -4.30 -4.08 11.54
N THR A 96 -4.44 -2.94 12.22
CA THR A 96 -4.43 -1.63 11.58
C THR A 96 -3.12 -0.91 11.86
N PHE A 97 -2.58 -0.26 10.83
CA PHE A 97 -1.38 0.57 10.96
C PHE A 97 -1.78 2.03 10.99
N VAL A 98 -1.34 2.75 12.03
CA VAL A 98 -1.50 4.20 12.13
C VAL A 98 -0.11 4.81 12.27
N ASP A 99 0.32 5.56 11.25
CA ASP A 99 1.68 6.07 11.10
C ASP A 99 2.75 4.96 11.17
N GLN A 100 3.48 4.88 12.29
CA GLN A 100 4.52 3.89 12.57
C GLN A 100 4.12 2.91 13.69
N TYR A 101 2.88 2.98 14.17
CA TYR A 101 2.40 2.16 15.28
C TYR A 101 1.45 1.08 14.76
N VAL A 102 1.66 -0.14 15.28
CA VAL A 102 0.81 -1.30 15.03
C VAL A 102 -0.23 -1.38 16.14
N SER A 103 -1.52 -1.40 15.79
CA SER A 103 -2.57 -1.58 16.79
C SER A 103 -2.52 -3.00 17.40
N THR A 104 -3.15 -3.17 18.56
CA THR A 104 -3.42 -4.53 19.06
C THR A 104 -4.29 -5.25 18.02
N PRO A 105 -4.00 -6.52 17.67
CA PRO A 105 -4.84 -7.28 16.76
C PRO A 105 -6.24 -7.44 17.34
N GLU A 106 -7.24 -7.19 16.50
CA GLU A 106 -8.63 -7.52 16.80
C GLU A 106 -8.92 -8.91 16.25
N ILE A 107 -9.37 -9.82 17.12
CA ILE A 107 -9.65 -11.22 16.76
C ILE A 107 -11.11 -11.50 17.07
N ASP A 108 -11.87 -11.82 16.03
CA ASP A 108 -13.29 -12.12 16.14
C ASP A 108 -13.64 -13.48 15.52
N TRP A 109 -14.73 -14.07 16.02
CA TRP A 109 -15.22 -15.37 15.60
C TRP A 109 -16.60 -15.20 14.96
N PHE A 110 -16.78 -15.74 13.76
CA PHE A 110 -18.00 -15.62 12.99
C PHE A 110 -18.54 -17.00 12.64
N ASP A 111 -19.87 -17.15 12.70
CA ASP A 111 -20.53 -18.34 12.17
C ASP A 111 -20.42 -18.31 10.65
N ALA A 112 -19.97 -19.44 10.08
CA ALA A 112 -19.65 -19.54 8.67
C ALA A 112 -20.45 -20.66 8.00
N ARG A 113 -20.80 -20.46 6.74
CA ARG A 113 -21.44 -21.45 5.88
C ARG A 113 -20.41 -21.97 4.89
N PHE A 114 -20.22 -23.28 4.92
CA PHE A 114 -19.27 -24.00 4.08
C PHE A 114 -20.02 -24.71 2.95
N SER A 115 -19.55 -24.50 1.71
CA SER A 115 -19.94 -25.25 0.53
C SER A 115 -18.68 -25.74 -0.19
N ALA A 116 -18.86 -26.59 -1.21
CA ALA A 116 -17.73 -27.11 -1.98
C ALA A 116 -16.98 -26.02 -2.77
N ASP A 117 -17.67 -24.94 -3.13
CA ASP A 117 -17.15 -23.83 -3.92
C ASP A 117 -16.74 -22.62 -3.08
N ALA A 118 -17.28 -22.46 -1.87
CA ALA A 118 -17.07 -21.25 -1.10
C ALA A 118 -17.25 -21.40 0.41
N VAL A 119 -16.66 -20.45 1.14
CA VAL A 119 -17.02 -20.18 2.54
C VAL A 119 -17.57 -18.78 2.62
N THR A 120 -18.66 -18.61 3.37
CA THR A 120 -19.28 -17.29 3.57
C THR A 120 -19.55 -17.04 5.03
N TYR A 121 -19.31 -15.82 5.49
CA TYR A 121 -19.66 -15.38 6.83
C TYR A 121 -20.03 -13.89 6.82
N GLU A 122 -20.71 -13.48 7.89
CA GLU A 122 -21.16 -12.11 8.10
C GLU A 122 -20.45 -11.54 9.33
N ASN A 123 -19.72 -10.46 9.14
CA ASN A 123 -19.09 -9.69 10.21
C ASN A 123 -19.91 -8.41 10.43
N ASN A 124 -20.56 -8.33 11.60
CA ASN A 124 -21.41 -7.21 12.01
C ASN A 124 -20.70 -6.26 12.99
N ARG A 125 -19.36 -6.32 13.06
CA ARG A 125 -18.54 -5.43 13.89
C ARG A 125 -17.69 -4.54 12.98
N PRO A 126 -17.71 -3.22 13.17
CA PRO A 126 -18.48 -2.44 14.17
C PRO A 126 -19.95 -2.21 13.77
N ASP A 127 -20.81 -1.89 14.75
CA ASP A 127 -22.28 -1.70 14.63
C ASP A 127 -22.77 -0.78 13.47
N CYS A 128 -21.87 0.01 12.88
CA CYS A 128 -22.18 0.91 11.78
C CYS A 128 -22.25 0.22 10.40
N ALA A 129 -21.64 -0.94 10.23
CA ALA A 129 -21.54 -1.60 8.94
C ALA A 129 -21.55 -3.13 9.08
N ARG A 130 -22.11 -3.76 8.05
CA ARG A 130 -22.10 -5.21 7.88
C ARG A 130 -21.15 -5.56 6.76
N TYR A 131 -20.29 -6.53 7.01
CA TYR A 131 -19.34 -7.09 6.05
C TYR A 131 -19.80 -8.49 5.67
N LEU A 132 -20.13 -8.67 4.40
CA LEU A 132 -20.48 -9.97 3.82
C LEU A 132 -19.24 -10.52 3.12
N VAL A 133 -18.58 -11.50 3.73
CA VAL A 133 -17.30 -12.04 3.24
C VAL A 133 -17.55 -13.36 2.52
N ARG A 134 -16.93 -13.54 1.35
CA ARG A 134 -16.95 -14.77 0.55
C ARG A 134 -15.53 -15.17 0.19
N LEU A 135 -15.13 -16.38 0.58
CA LEU A 135 -13.90 -17.03 0.15
C LEU A 135 -14.28 -17.99 -0.98
N ASP A 136 -13.91 -17.67 -2.22
CA ASP A 136 -14.14 -18.50 -3.40
C ASP A 136 -12.95 -19.45 -3.59
N ILE A 137 -13.16 -20.73 -3.30
CA ILE A 137 -12.10 -21.74 -3.23
C ILE A 137 -11.51 -22.03 -4.61
N PRO A 138 -12.32 -22.30 -5.67
CA PRO A 138 -11.78 -22.56 -7.01
C PRO A 138 -11.02 -21.36 -7.60
N GLN A 139 -11.47 -20.14 -7.32
CA GLN A 139 -10.85 -18.92 -7.86
C GLN A 139 -9.70 -18.39 -6.99
N ARG A 140 -9.45 -18.99 -5.82
CA ARG A 140 -8.48 -18.50 -4.83
C ARG A 140 -8.66 -17.02 -4.50
N ARG A 141 -9.92 -16.60 -4.40
CA ARG A 141 -10.31 -15.20 -4.32
C ARG A 141 -11.12 -14.95 -3.08
N VAL A 142 -10.85 -13.86 -2.37
CA VAL A 142 -11.65 -13.45 -1.22
C VAL A 142 -12.24 -12.08 -1.48
N THR A 143 -13.56 -12.00 -1.44
CA THR A 143 -14.30 -10.75 -1.65
C THR A 143 -15.12 -10.42 -0.42
N ALA A 144 -15.37 -9.13 -0.22
CA ALA A 144 -16.24 -8.64 0.81
C ALA A 144 -17.09 -7.49 0.30
N VAL A 145 -18.34 -7.44 0.75
CA VAL A 145 -19.21 -6.27 0.57
C VAL A 145 -19.46 -5.65 1.93
N ARG A 146 -19.06 -4.40 2.09
CA ARG A 146 -19.42 -3.60 3.26
C ARG A 146 -20.69 -2.83 2.96
N GLU A 147 -21.75 -3.09 3.71
CA GLU A 147 -23.02 -2.37 3.64
C GLU A 147 -23.24 -1.57 4.92
N LYS A 148 -23.60 -0.30 4.78
CA LYS A 148 -23.96 0.53 5.91
C LYS A 148 -25.23 0.02 6.57
N VAL A 149 -25.22 -0.08 7.90
CA VAL A 149 -26.41 -0.46 8.65
C VAL A 149 -27.40 0.71 8.66
N PRO A 150 -28.65 0.53 8.17
CA PRO A 150 -29.64 1.60 8.21
C PRO A 150 -30.02 1.91 9.65
N ASN A 151 -30.18 3.20 9.97
CA ASN A 151 -30.58 3.68 11.30
C ASN A 151 -29.65 3.23 12.45
N ALA A 152 -28.34 3.18 12.21
CA ALA A 152 -27.38 2.91 13.27
C ALA A 152 -27.53 3.90 14.43
N SER A 153 -27.43 3.40 15.67
CA SER A 153 -27.64 4.17 16.90
C SER A 153 -26.59 5.27 17.10
N ASN A 154 -25.40 5.09 16.54
CA ASN A 154 -24.32 6.06 16.62
C ASN A 154 -24.35 7.04 15.43
N PRO A 155 -24.50 8.36 15.67
CA PRO A 155 -24.56 9.36 14.61
C PRO A 155 -23.28 9.43 13.75
N SER A 156 -22.13 8.96 14.24
CA SER A 156 -20.91 8.90 13.43
C SER A 156 -21.01 7.91 12.27
N CYS A 157 -21.93 6.92 12.34
CA CYS A 157 -22.16 5.97 11.25
C CYS A 157 -22.76 6.64 10.01
N ALA A 158 -23.37 7.83 10.14
CA ALA A 158 -24.01 8.52 9.02
C ALA A 158 -23.04 8.94 7.91
N VAL A 159 -21.76 9.11 8.24
CA VAL A 159 -20.70 9.54 7.32
C VAL A 159 -20.17 8.37 6.46
N LEU A 160 -20.51 7.13 6.80
CA LEU A 160 -20.10 5.98 6.01
C LEU A 160 -20.79 5.96 4.65
N GLU A 161 -20.04 5.57 3.62
CA GLU A 161 -20.56 5.21 2.31
C GLU A 161 -21.56 4.05 2.43
N ASP A 162 -22.61 4.07 1.60
CA ASP A 162 -23.70 3.11 1.68
C ASP A 162 -23.26 1.67 1.38
N ARG A 163 -22.35 1.52 0.41
CA ARG A 163 -21.84 0.23 -0.03
C ARG A 163 -20.40 0.38 -0.53
N ILE A 164 -19.55 -0.54 -0.12
CA ILE A 164 -18.18 -0.69 -0.66
C ILE A 164 -17.97 -2.13 -1.06
N GLU A 165 -17.44 -2.33 -2.26
CA GLU A 165 -17.00 -3.66 -2.72
C GLU A 165 -15.49 -3.76 -2.59
N MET A 166 -15.06 -4.87 -1.99
CA MET A 166 -13.69 -5.10 -1.59
C MET A 166 -13.22 -6.49 -2.01
N GLU A 167 -11.93 -6.59 -2.24
CA GLU A 167 -11.22 -7.81 -2.53
C GLU A 167 -9.95 -7.87 -1.68
N LEU A 168 -9.66 -9.05 -1.14
CA LEU A 168 -8.43 -9.29 -0.41
C LEU A 168 -7.31 -9.48 -1.42
N ALA A 169 -6.25 -8.70 -1.29
CA ALA A 169 -5.11 -8.74 -2.21
C ALA A 169 -3.79 -8.61 -1.45
N ASP A 170 -2.69 -8.73 -2.20
CA ASP A 170 -1.31 -8.42 -1.79
C ASP A 170 -0.64 -9.39 -0.80
N GLY A 171 -1.36 -10.40 -0.28
CA GLY A 171 -0.81 -11.38 0.68
C GLY A 171 -0.18 -10.73 1.93
N LEU A 172 0.70 -11.47 2.62
CA LEU A 172 1.54 -10.90 3.68
C LEU A 172 2.75 -10.19 3.05
N ASP A 173 2.69 -8.87 2.89
CA ASP A 173 3.87 -8.05 2.60
C ASP A 173 4.30 -7.27 3.86
N PRO A 174 5.18 -7.86 4.71
CA PRO A 174 5.67 -7.20 5.92
C PRO A 174 6.57 -5.99 5.64
N ASN A 175 6.97 -5.77 4.38
CA ASN A 175 7.80 -4.64 3.95
C ASN A 175 6.99 -3.57 3.20
N ARG A 176 5.65 -3.67 3.18
CA ARG A 176 4.79 -2.74 2.47
C ARG A 176 4.85 -1.36 3.12
N SER A 177 5.59 -0.46 2.49
CA SER A 177 5.65 0.93 2.92
C SER A 177 4.33 1.65 2.55
N SER A 178 3.75 2.41 3.48
CA SER A 178 2.57 3.28 3.26
C SER A 178 2.81 4.43 2.28
N PHE A 179 3.99 4.46 1.64
CA PHE A 179 4.46 5.58 0.84
C PHE A 179 4.44 5.33 -0.67
N GLY A 180 3.60 4.40 -1.14
CA GLY A 180 3.56 3.87 -2.50
C GLY A 180 3.26 4.84 -3.66
N GLU A 181 3.50 6.14 -3.53
CA GLU A 181 3.58 7.11 -4.64
C GLU A 181 4.78 8.06 -4.43
N HIS A 182 5.98 7.50 -4.46
CA HIS A 182 7.19 8.32 -4.45
C HIS A 182 7.49 8.88 -5.84
N ASN A 183 7.25 10.18 -5.97
CA ASN A 183 7.61 10.98 -7.14
C ASN A 183 9.15 11.02 -7.25
N VAL A 184 9.72 10.42 -8.30
CA VAL A 184 11.15 10.48 -8.68
C VAL A 184 11.32 11.48 -9.83
N PRO A 185 11.42 12.79 -9.53
CA PRO A 185 11.41 13.84 -10.55
C PRO A 185 12.69 13.86 -11.40
N LEU A 186 13.85 13.45 -10.87
CA LEU A 186 15.12 13.58 -11.59
C LEU A 186 15.22 12.53 -12.71
N LEU A 187 14.84 11.27 -12.44
CA LEU A 187 14.80 10.22 -13.46
C LEU A 187 13.77 10.51 -14.56
N ARG A 188 12.62 11.10 -14.23
CA ARG A 188 11.65 11.56 -15.23
C ARG A 188 12.23 12.67 -16.11
N ALA A 189 12.95 13.63 -15.53
CA ALA A 189 13.61 14.68 -16.28
C ALA A 189 14.71 14.11 -17.21
N ILE A 190 15.52 13.16 -16.73
CA ILE A 190 16.55 12.49 -17.54
C ILE A 190 15.91 11.69 -18.68
N ALA A 191 14.87 10.91 -18.41
CA ALA A 191 14.15 10.14 -19.44
C ALA A 191 13.48 11.06 -20.47
N ALA A 192 12.88 12.19 -20.05
CA ALA A 192 12.30 13.16 -20.96
C ALA A 192 13.36 13.82 -21.86
N VAL A 193 14.56 14.10 -21.34
CA VAL A 193 15.67 14.62 -22.15
C VAL A 193 16.17 13.55 -23.12
N VAL A 194 16.36 12.30 -22.68
CA VAL A 194 16.82 11.20 -23.56
C VAL A 194 15.81 10.91 -24.67
N ASN A 195 14.50 10.97 -24.40
CA ASN A 195 13.46 10.76 -25.41
C ASN A 195 13.19 12.00 -26.30
N ALA A 196 13.75 13.16 -25.95
CA ALA A 196 13.66 14.38 -26.76
C ALA A 196 14.81 14.50 -27.79
N PHE A 197 15.79 13.59 -27.73
CA PHE A 197 16.87 13.42 -28.71
C PHE A 197 16.68 12.13 -29.50
#